data_AF-A0A352ITK7-F1
#
_entry.id   AF-A0A352ITK7-F1
#
_cell.length_a   1.000
_cell.length_b   1.000
_cell.length_c   1.000
_cell.angle_alpha   90.00
_cell.angle_beta   90.00
_cell.angle_gamma   90.00
#
_symmetry.space_group_name_H-M   'P 1'
#
loop_
_entity.id
_entity.type
_entity.pdbx_description
1 polymer ?
#
loop_
_entity_poly.entity_id
_entity_poly.type
_entity_poly.pdbx_seq_one_letter_code
_entity_poly.pdbx_strand_id
1 'polypeptide(L)'
;PADTPKTVPDIRSLLREGQSLVVQVTKDPIGTKGARLTTQLSIPSRYLVFMPGVSHVGISQRIEDDTERARLKTLVEEAAAEDQDVQGGYIIRTAAEAASPEDLIGDMAYLHRLSQSIHERIARVQAPAVVYQDLPLFIRTIRDLIRPQTEKVRIDSRESHQRVMEFVEEFVTEFADKVEYYPGERPIFDLYSVEDEIQKALSRKVQLKSGGYVIIDQTEAMTTIDINTGAFVGHRNLEETIFKTNLEAARAISRQLRLRNLGGIIIIDFIDMEDPEHQRQVHRMLEK
;
A
#
# COMPACT_ATOMS: atom_id res chain seq x y z
N PRO A 1 -20.17 12.56 28.16
CA PRO A 1 -19.24 12.32 29.29
C PRO A 1 -17.95 13.10 29.06
N ALA A 2 -17.67 14.06 29.95
CA ALA A 2 -16.57 15.00 29.83
C ALA A 2 -15.20 14.30 29.85
N ASP A 3 -14.32 14.78 28.98
CA ASP A 3 -12.93 14.36 28.81
C ASP A 3 -12.12 14.80 30.05
N THR A 4 -12.07 13.94 31.08
CA THR A 4 -11.15 14.13 32.20
C THR A 4 -9.74 13.89 31.70
N PRO A 5 -8.80 14.85 31.83
CA PRO A 5 -7.42 14.64 31.39
C PRO A 5 -6.84 13.46 32.18
N LYS A 6 -6.61 12.34 31.49
CA LYS A 6 -5.91 11.19 32.07
C LYS A 6 -4.57 11.68 32.60
N THR A 7 -4.41 11.70 33.91
CA THR A 7 -3.14 12.02 34.57
C THR A 7 -2.12 10.98 34.13
N VAL A 8 -1.18 11.39 33.28
CA VAL A 8 -0.10 10.52 32.83
C VAL A 8 0.86 10.33 34.01
N PRO A 9 1.05 9.09 34.50
CA PRO A 9 1.96 8.84 35.61
C PRO A 9 3.40 9.20 35.23
N ASP A 10 4.18 9.62 36.22
CA ASP A 10 5.62 9.88 36.05
C ASP A 10 6.32 8.64 35.50
N ILE A 11 7.12 8.80 34.44
CA ILE A 11 7.83 7.69 33.79
C ILE A 11 8.71 6.91 34.78
N ARG A 12 9.22 7.56 35.83
CA ARG A 12 10.04 6.95 36.88
C ARG A 12 9.28 5.94 37.73
N SER A 13 7.94 5.99 37.76
CA SER A 13 7.12 4.97 38.41
C SER A 13 6.77 3.80 37.49
N LEU A 14 6.94 3.98 36.18
CA LEU A 14 6.57 2.99 35.16
C LEU A 14 7.75 2.13 34.69
N LEU A 15 8.96 2.72 34.63
CA LEU A 15 10.14 2.07 34.05
C LEU A 15 11.35 2.15 34.97
N ARG A 16 12.24 1.15 34.85
CA ARG A 16 13.53 1.10 35.56
C ARG A 16 14.68 0.93 34.57
N GLU A 17 15.85 1.45 34.94
CA GLU A 17 17.07 1.24 34.16
C GLU A 17 17.41 -0.26 34.11
N GLY A 18 17.80 -0.74 32.92
CA GLY A 18 18.04 -2.17 32.65
C GLY A 18 16.79 -3.02 32.41
N GLN A 19 15.59 -2.44 32.47
CA GLN A 19 14.36 -3.16 32.14
C GLN A 19 14.26 -3.44 30.64
N SER A 20 14.10 -4.72 30.28
CA SER A 20 13.82 -5.12 28.91
C SER A 20 12.37 -4.83 28.54
N LEU A 21 12.15 -4.21 27.39
CA LEU A 21 10.84 -3.88 26.83
C LEU A 21 10.75 -4.37 25.39
N VAL A 22 9.58 -4.90 25.02
CA VAL A 22 9.25 -5.11 23.62
C VAL A 22 8.79 -3.78 23.04
N VAL A 23 9.42 -3.38 21.94
CA VAL A 23 9.17 -2.11 21.29
C VAL A 23 9.02 -2.30 19.78
N GLN A 24 8.18 -1.48 19.17
CA GLN A 24 8.02 -1.38 17.72
C GLN A 24 8.54 -0.02 17.23
N VAL A 25 9.29 -0.04 16.12
CA VAL A 25 9.73 1.17 15.44
C VAL A 25 8.55 1.79 14.71
N THR A 26 8.24 3.06 15.04
CA THR A 26 7.16 3.83 14.39
C THR A 26 7.69 4.84 13.39
N LYS A 27 8.93 5.30 13.59
CA LYS A 27 9.66 6.16 12.65
C LYS A 27 11.13 5.79 12.68
N ASP A 28 11.70 5.69 11.48
CA ASP A 28 13.13 5.52 11.28
C ASP A 28 13.94 6.69 11.87
N PRO A 29 15.22 6.47 12.20
CA PRO A 29 16.09 7.53 12.68
C PRO A 29 16.24 8.65 11.62
N ILE A 30 16.28 9.90 12.09
CA ILE A 30 16.45 11.08 11.22
C ILE A 30 17.65 11.88 11.70
N GLY A 31 18.72 11.87 10.91
CA GLY A 31 19.99 12.52 11.25
C GLY A 31 20.58 11.92 12.53
N THR A 32 20.74 12.75 13.56
CA THR A 32 21.26 12.32 14.87
C THR A 32 20.17 11.83 15.84
N LYS A 33 18.89 11.96 15.47
CA LYS A 33 17.78 11.48 16.31
C LYS A 33 17.57 9.99 16.06
N GLY A 34 17.64 9.20 17.13
CA GLY A 34 17.30 7.78 17.09
C GLY A 34 15.86 7.51 16.66
N ALA A 35 15.55 6.25 16.41
CA ALA A 35 14.22 5.80 16.00
C ALA A 35 13.15 6.13 17.07
N ARG A 36 11.93 6.42 16.63
CA ARG A 36 10.79 6.59 17.54
C ARG A 36 10.16 5.23 17.82
N LEU A 37 10.02 4.89 19.09
CA LEU A 37 9.53 3.59 19.55
C LEU A 37 8.14 3.71 20.21
N THR A 38 7.40 2.60 20.19
CA THR A 38 6.15 2.41 20.95
C THR A 38 6.13 1.03 21.59
N THR A 39 5.50 0.89 22.75
CA THR A 39 5.17 -0.43 23.37
C THR A 39 3.79 -0.92 22.96
N GLN A 40 2.99 -0.09 22.28
CA GLN A 40 1.71 -0.47 21.70
C GLN A 40 1.94 -1.13 20.34
N LEU A 41 2.03 -2.46 20.35
CA LEU A 41 2.28 -3.24 19.15
C LEU A 41 1.08 -3.18 18.20
N SER A 42 1.36 -3.04 16.92
CA SER A 42 0.39 -3.14 15.84
C SER A 42 0.98 -3.93 14.67
N ILE A 43 0.19 -4.86 14.12
CA ILE A 43 0.61 -5.77 13.07
C ILE A 43 -0.22 -5.44 11.82
N PRO A 44 0.36 -4.80 10.80
CA PRO A 44 -0.38 -4.44 9.60
C PRO A 44 -0.39 -5.58 8.57
N SER A 45 -1.57 -5.85 8.02
CA SER A 45 -1.74 -6.60 6.78
C SER A 45 -2.39 -5.71 5.71
N ARG A 46 -2.90 -6.25 4.61
CA ARG A 46 -3.40 -5.45 3.48
C ARG A 46 -4.64 -4.65 3.87
N TYR A 47 -5.64 -5.29 4.48
CA TYR A 47 -6.95 -4.71 4.76
C TYR A 47 -7.09 -4.31 6.22
N LEU A 48 -6.44 -5.02 7.12
CA LEU A 48 -6.58 -4.87 8.56
C LEU A 48 -5.24 -4.56 9.22
N VAL A 49 -5.31 -3.92 10.39
CA VAL A 49 -4.20 -3.83 11.34
C VAL A 49 -4.66 -4.46 12.64
N PHE A 50 -3.97 -5.50 13.11
CA PHE A 50 -4.26 -6.13 14.40
C PHE A 50 -3.51 -5.43 15.53
N MET A 51 -4.20 -5.20 16.64
CA MET A 51 -3.66 -4.55 17.83
C MET A 51 -3.97 -5.41 19.06
N PRO A 52 -3.00 -6.19 19.57
CA PRO A 52 -3.22 -7.10 20.71
C PRO A 52 -3.66 -6.38 22.00
N GLY A 53 -3.23 -5.13 22.19
CA GLY A 53 -3.49 -4.36 23.41
C GLY A 53 -4.78 -3.52 23.40
N VAL A 54 -5.63 -3.69 22.39
CA VAL A 54 -6.85 -2.90 22.18
C VAL A 54 -8.00 -3.87 21.92
N SER A 55 -9.25 -3.52 22.27
CA SER A 55 -10.39 -4.44 22.14
C SER A 55 -11.51 -3.93 21.22
N HIS A 56 -11.30 -2.83 20.50
CA HIS A 56 -12.31 -2.25 19.62
C HIS A 56 -11.89 -2.35 18.15
N VAL A 57 -12.89 -2.34 17.27
CA VAL A 57 -12.71 -2.22 15.82
C VAL A 57 -12.79 -0.74 15.43
N GLY A 58 -11.69 -0.21 14.90
CA GLY A 58 -11.59 1.12 14.31
C GLY A 58 -11.67 1.07 12.79
N ILE A 59 -12.02 2.20 12.16
CA ILE A 59 -12.12 2.31 10.70
C ILE A 59 -11.33 3.54 10.26
N SER A 60 -10.54 3.40 9.19
CA SER A 60 -9.84 4.49 8.51
C SER A 60 -10.78 5.68 8.24
N GLN A 61 -10.31 6.89 8.53
CA GLN A 61 -11.05 8.12 8.24
C GLN A 61 -11.16 8.43 6.74
N ARG A 62 -10.30 7.81 5.91
CA ARG A 62 -10.34 7.96 4.44
C ARG A 62 -11.46 7.19 3.75
N ILE A 63 -12.18 6.33 4.47
CA ILE A 63 -13.38 5.66 3.94
C ILE A 63 -14.55 6.58 4.27
N GLU A 64 -15.08 7.28 3.28
CA GLU A 64 -16.11 8.31 3.49
C GLU A 64 -17.54 7.77 3.45
N ASP A 65 -17.78 6.65 2.75
CA ASP A 65 -19.12 6.06 2.65
C ASP A 65 -19.54 5.38 3.96
N ASP A 66 -20.53 5.97 4.65
CA ASP A 66 -21.08 5.44 5.90
C ASP A 66 -21.68 4.04 5.76
N THR A 67 -22.22 3.70 4.59
CA THR A 67 -22.79 2.37 4.34
C THR A 67 -21.70 1.32 4.34
N GLU A 68 -20.63 1.56 3.59
CA GLU A 68 -19.46 0.68 3.54
C GLU A 68 -18.74 0.60 4.89
N ARG A 69 -18.63 1.71 5.63
CA ARG A 69 -18.08 1.73 6.99
C ARG A 69 -18.87 0.79 7.91
N ALA A 70 -20.20 0.88 7.91
CA ALA A 70 -21.03 0.01 8.72
C ALA A 70 -20.87 -1.46 8.33
N ARG A 71 -20.90 -1.77 7.01
CA ARG A 71 -20.72 -3.13 6.49
C ARG A 71 -19.40 -3.74 6.93
N LEU A 72 -18.28 -3.06 6.67
CA LEU A 72 -16.93 -3.54 7.00
C LEU A 72 -16.78 -3.75 8.51
N LYS A 73 -17.32 -2.82 9.32
CA LYS A 73 -17.27 -2.92 10.78
C LYS A 73 -18.00 -4.16 11.27
N THR A 74 -19.25 -4.36 10.83
CA THR A 74 -20.05 -5.52 11.21
C THR A 74 -19.35 -6.83 10.86
N LEU A 75 -18.81 -6.95 9.63
CA LEU A 75 -18.10 -8.15 9.21
C LEU A 75 -16.90 -8.48 10.10
N VAL A 76 -16.08 -7.48 10.44
CA VAL A 76 -14.90 -7.68 11.30
C VAL A 76 -15.30 -7.96 12.74
N GLU A 77 -16.35 -7.33 13.26
CA GLU A 77 -16.86 -7.60 14.61
C GLU A 77 -17.46 -9.00 14.74
N GLU A 78 -18.22 -9.44 13.74
CA GLU A 78 -18.77 -10.81 13.67
C GLU A 78 -17.65 -11.84 13.60
N ALA A 79 -16.71 -11.69 12.66
CA ALA A 79 -15.57 -12.59 12.53
C ALA A 79 -14.69 -12.62 13.79
N ALA A 80 -14.50 -11.47 14.45
CA ALA A 80 -13.73 -11.41 15.70
C ALA A 80 -14.46 -12.05 16.88
N ALA A 81 -15.79 -12.07 16.87
CA ALA A 81 -16.58 -12.74 17.91
C ALA A 81 -16.60 -14.27 17.76
N GLU A 82 -16.40 -14.78 16.55
CA GLU A 82 -16.26 -16.22 16.29
C GLU A 82 -14.94 -16.78 16.83
N ASP A 83 -13.87 -15.98 16.84
CA ASP A 83 -12.55 -16.37 17.33
C ASP A 83 -12.26 -15.83 18.75
N GLN A 84 -12.81 -16.52 19.75
CA GLN A 84 -12.72 -16.10 21.16
C GLN A 84 -11.32 -16.26 21.77
N ASP A 85 -10.45 -17.04 21.13
CA ASP A 85 -9.11 -17.32 21.63
C ASP A 85 -8.14 -16.16 21.36
N VAL A 86 -8.48 -15.28 20.41
CA VAL A 86 -7.65 -14.13 20.04
C VAL A 86 -8.14 -12.84 20.70
N GLN A 87 -7.40 -12.39 21.71
CA GLN A 87 -7.63 -11.08 22.31
C GLN A 87 -6.92 -9.98 21.50
N GLY A 88 -7.71 -9.06 20.96
CA GLY A 88 -7.19 -7.88 20.28
C GLY A 88 -8.26 -7.11 19.51
N GLY A 89 -7.83 -6.02 18.90
CA GLY A 89 -8.67 -5.09 18.16
C GLY A 89 -8.14 -4.93 16.75
N TYR A 90 -8.97 -4.37 15.87
CA TYR A 90 -8.63 -4.22 14.46
C TYR A 90 -8.77 -2.76 14.03
N ILE A 91 -7.95 -2.33 13.09
CA ILE A 91 -8.18 -1.11 12.33
C ILE A 91 -8.39 -1.50 10.87
N ILE A 92 -9.56 -1.16 10.34
CA ILE A 92 -9.93 -1.34 8.94
C ILE A 92 -9.24 -0.24 8.10
N ARG A 93 -8.38 -0.66 7.16
CA ARG A 93 -7.59 0.23 6.31
C ARG A 93 -8.40 0.67 5.09
N THR A 94 -8.00 1.78 4.46
CA THR A 94 -8.61 2.27 3.21
C THR A 94 -8.63 1.20 2.11
N ALA A 95 -7.60 0.35 2.05
CA ALA A 95 -7.54 -0.73 1.06
C ALA A 95 -8.65 -1.79 1.20
N ALA A 96 -9.34 -1.83 2.35
CA ALA A 96 -10.46 -2.73 2.61
C ALA A 96 -11.78 -2.25 1.98
N GLU A 97 -11.81 -1.06 1.40
CA GLU A 97 -12.96 -0.57 0.65
C GLU A 97 -13.27 -1.55 -0.49
N ALA A 98 -14.51 -2.04 -0.53
CA ALA A 98 -14.99 -3.10 -1.41
C ALA A 98 -14.35 -4.49 -1.21
N ALA A 99 -13.65 -4.73 -0.08
CA ALA A 99 -13.17 -6.07 0.26
C ALA A 99 -14.35 -7.01 0.54
N SER A 100 -14.23 -8.26 0.06
CA SER A 100 -15.20 -9.31 0.35
C SER A 100 -15.02 -9.84 1.78
N PRO A 101 -16.05 -10.48 2.37
CA PRO A 101 -15.92 -11.12 3.67
C PRO A 101 -14.76 -12.12 3.74
N GLU A 102 -14.57 -12.92 2.69
CA GLU A 102 -13.51 -13.93 2.61
C GLU A 102 -12.12 -13.29 2.64
N ASP A 103 -11.96 -12.16 1.95
CA ASP A 103 -10.72 -11.38 1.94
C ASP A 103 -10.37 -10.86 3.35
N LEU A 104 -11.36 -10.41 4.13
CA LEU A 104 -11.16 -9.93 5.50
C LEU A 104 -10.83 -11.09 6.47
N ILE A 105 -11.55 -12.21 6.36
CA ILE A 105 -11.32 -13.40 7.19
C ILE A 105 -9.91 -13.96 6.93
N GLY A 106 -9.48 -14.03 5.66
CA GLY A 106 -8.11 -14.44 5.32
C GLY A 106 -7.06 -13.50 5.92
N ASP A 107 -7.31 -12.19 5.89
CA ASP A 107 -6.41 -11.18 6.50
C ASP A 107 -6.34 -11.33 8.03
N MET A 108 -7.48 -11.62 8.69
CA MET A 108 -7.52 -11.91 10.13
C MET A 108 -6.73 -13.17 10.48
N ALA A 109 -6.94 -14.27 9.76
CA ALA A 109 -6.23 -15.53 9.99
C ALA A 109 -4.70 -15.36 9.84
N TYR A 110 -4.26 -14.61 8.83
CA TYR A 110 -2.86 -14.22 8.66
C TYR A 110 -2.34 -13.44 9.87
N LEU A 111 -3.08 -12.40 10.31
CA LEU A 111 -2.69 -11.56 11.44
C LEU A 111 -2.60 -12.34 12.75
N HIS A 112 -3.47 -13.32 12.97
CA HIS A 112 -3.44 -14.20 14.14
C HIS A 112 -2.22 -15.11 14.16
N ARG A 113 -1.95 -15.80 13.05
CA ARG A 113 -0.75 -16.65 12.91
C ARG A 113 0.52 -15.85 13.15
N LEU A 114 0.60 -14.66 12.55
CA LEU A 114 1.76 -13.78 12.75
C LEU A 114 1.85 -13.27 14.19
N SER A 115 0.73 -12.87 14.79
CA SER A 115 0.69 -12.46 16.19
C SER A 115 1.20 -13.57 17.11
N GLN A 116 0.73 -14.81 16.93
CA GLN A 116 1.18 -15.96 17.70
C GLN A 116 2.69 -16.19 17.54
N SER A 117 3.20 -16.21 16.31
CA SER A 117 4.64 -16.35 16.01
C SER A 117 5.47 -15.26 16.70
N ILE A 118 5.00 -14.01 16.71
CA ILE A 118 5.64 -12.89 17.42
C ILE A 118 5.64 -13.13 18.93
N HIS A 119 4.51 -13.51 19.53
CA HIS A 119 4.41 -13.75 20.98
C HIS A 119 5.32 -14.90 21.43
N GLU A 120 5.35 -16.00 20.67
CA GLU A 120 6.25 -17.13 20.94
C GLU A 120 7.71 -16.70 20.86
N ARG A 121 8.07 -15.87 19.89
CA ARG A 121 9.43 -15.36 19.73
C ARG A 121 9.81 -14.40 20.86
N ILE A 122 8.91 -13.49 21.27
CA ILE A 122 9.11 -12.61 22.44
C ILE A 122 9.46 -13.43 23.69
N ALA A 123 8.76 -14.54 23.93
CA ALA A 123 8.98 -15.38 25.11
C ALA A 123 10.33 -16.13 25.10
N ARG A 124 10.93 -16.35 23.93
CA ARG A 124 12.15 -17.16 23.76
C ARG A 124 13.43 -16.32 23.65
N VAL A 125 13.36 -15.12 23.09
CA VAL A 125 14.55 -14.31 22.81
C VAL A 125 15.06 -13.57 24.05
N GLN A 126 16.38 -13.46 24.17
CA GLN A 126 17.02 -12.62 25.20
C GLN A 126 17.36 -11.25 24.60
N ALA A 127 17.00 -10.17 25.31
CA ALA A 127 17.26 -8.81 24.86
C ALA A 127 18.77 -8.47 24.94
N PRO A 128 19.30 -7.64 24.02
CA PRO A 128 18.62 -7.04 22.86
C PRO A 128 18.56 -8.01 21.67
N ALA A 129 17.37 -8.18 21.08
CA ALA A 129 17.17 -9.03 19.92
C ALA A 129 16.05 -8.49 19.01
N VAL A 130 16.15 -8.78 17.71
CA VAL A 130 15.06 -8.54 16.76
C VAL A 130 14.03 -9.66 16.88
N VAL A 131 12.82 -9.31 17.31
CA VAL A 131 11.68 -10.23 17.40
C VAL A 131 11.08 -10.46 16.02
N TYR A 132 10.75 -9.37 15.32
CA TYR A 132 10.13 -9.40 14.01
C TYR A 132 10.73 -8.30 13.14
N GLN A 133 10.92 -8.62 11.87
CA GLN A 133 11.36 -7.68 10.85
C GLN A 133 10.29 -7.61 9.76
N ASP A 134 10.00 -6.39 9.32
CA ASP A 134 9.03 -6.13 8.27
C ASP A 134 9.32 -6.93 7.00
N LEU A 135 8.25 -7.38 6.34
CA LEU A 135 8.39 -8.19 5.13
C LEU A 135 9.11 -7.40 4.02
N PRO A 136 10.11 -8.00 3.35
CA PRO A 136 10.69 -7.43 2.16
C PRO A 136 9.64 -7.33 1.04
N LEU A 137 9.86 -6.41 0.10
CA LEU A 137 8.84 -6.03 -0.90
C LEU A 137 8.25 -7.24 -1.63
N PHE A 138 9.07 -8.16 -2.11
CA PHE A 138 8.58 -9.32 -2.88
C PHE A 138 7.66 -10.23 -2.05
N ILE A 139 7.96 -10.46 -0.76
CA ILE A 139 7.08 -11.25 0.13
C ILE A 139 5.81 -10.46 0.45
N ARG A 140 5.95 -9.16 0.69
CA ARG A 140 4.81 -8.25 0.89
C ARG A 140 3.87 -8.26 -0.32
N THR A 141 4.41 -8.31 -1.54
CA THR A 141 3.64 -8.44 -2.78
C THR A 141 2.87 -9.75 -2.82
N ILE A 142 3.44 -10.87 -2.36
CA ILE A 142 2.71 -12.14 -2.24
C ILE A 142 1.54 -11.98 -1.28
N ARG A 143 1.80 -11.57 -0.03
CA ARG A 143 0.75 -11.33 0.99
C ARG A 143 -0.36 -10.43 0.45
N ASP A 144 0.02 -9.33 -0.20
CA ASP A 144 -0.93 -8.30 -0.60
C ASP A 144 -1.69 -8.70 -1.85
N LEU A 145 -1.07 -9.29 -2.87
CA LEU A 145 -1.66 -9.45 -4.22
C LEU A 145 -2.11 -10.86 -4.58
N ILE A 146 -1.63 -11.91 -3.90
CA ILE A 146 -2.02 -13.28 -4.25
C ILE A 146 -3.48 -13.52 -3.91
N ARG A 147 -4.24 -14.11 -4.84
CA ARG A 147 -5.68 -14.36 -4.69
C ARG A 147 -6.05 -15.75 -5.22
N PRO A 148 -7.25 -16.25 -4.90
CA PRO A 148 -7.76 -17.50 -5.47
C PRO A 148 -7.73 -17.53 -7.01
N GLN A 149 -7.90 -16.38 -7.67
CA GLN A 149 -7.85 -16.24 -9.14
C GLN A 149 -6.43 -16.14 -9.70
N THR A 150 -5.40 -15.96 -8.86
CA THR A 150 -4.01 -15.99 -9.33
C THR A 150 -3.70 -17.37 -9.90
N GLU A 151 -3.28 -17.43 -11.16
CA GLU A 151 -2.92 -18.70 -11.78
C GLU A 151 -1.56 -19.19 -11.30
N LYS A 152 -0.53 -18.34 -11.41
CA LYS A 152 0.87 -18.66 -11.07
C LYS A 152 1.65 -17.45 -10.59
N VAL A 153 2.58 -17.68 -9.68
CA VAL A 153 3.61 -16.73 -9.23
C VAL A 153 4.97 -17.30 -9.64
N ARG A 154 5.61 -16.69 -10.63
CA ARG A 154 6.92 -17.14 -11.13
C ARG A 154 8.05 -16.32 -10.53
N ILE A 155 9.05 -17.00 -9.99
CA ILE A 155 10.22 -16.37 -9.36
C ILE A 155 11.49 -16.93 -10.02
N ASP A 156 12.33 -16.06 -10.57
CA ASP A 156 13.58 -16.42 -11.26
C ASP A 156 14.81 -16.50 -10.34
N SER A 157 14.72 -15.94 -9.13
CA SER A 157 15.73 -16.10 -8.09
C SER A 157 15.43 -17.28 -7.17
N ARG A 158 16.35 -18.25 -7.10
CA ARG A 158 16.23 -19.42 -6.24
C ARG A 158 16.17 -19.05 -4.75
N GLU A 159 16.94 -18.05 -4.33
CA GLU A 159 16.92 -17.54 -2.96
C GLU A 159 15.55 -16.90 -2.63
N SER A 160 15.06 -16.04 -3.52
CA SER A 160 13.75 -15.39 -3.33
C SER A 160 12.61 -16.41 -3.32
N HIS A 161 12.68 -17.42 -4.20
CA HIS A 161 11.70 -18.51 -4.23
C HIS A 161 11.66 -19.27 -2.91
N GLN A 162 12.82 -19.66 -2.38
CA GLN A 162 12.89 -20.36 -1.09
C GLN A 162 12.25 -19.53 0.03
N ARG A 163 12.57 -18.24 0.11
CA ARG A 163 12.01 -17.33 1.12
C ARG A 163 10.51 -17.10 0.96
N VAL A 164 10.01 -17.08 -0.28
CA VAL A 164 8.56 -17.00 -0.54
C VAL A 164 7.87 -18.30 -0.14
N MET A 165 8.44 -19.46 -0.48
CA MET A 165 7.88 -20.75 -0.10
C MET A 165 7.79 -20.90 1.42
N GLU A 166 8.85 -20.56 2.16
CA GLU A 166 8.84 -20.55 3.63
C GLU A 166 7.70 -19.68 4.18
N PHE A 167 7.53 -18.47 3.63
CA PHE A 167 6.44 -17.58 4.03
C PHE A 167 5.05 -18.13 3.68
N VAL A 168 4.87 -18.67 2.48
CA VAL A 168 3.58 -19.18 2.01
C VAL A 168 3.18 -20.43 2.79
N GLU A 169 4.11 -21.34 3.05
CA GLU A 169 3.86 -22.54 3.86
C GLU A 169 3.49 -22.19 5.30
N GLU A 170 4.13 -21.18 5.90
CA GLU A 170 3.85 -20.74 7.27
C GLU A 170 2.52 -19.97 7.39
N PHE A 171 2.22 -19.07 6.45
CA PHE A 171 1.17 -18.07 6.63
C PHE A 171 -0.03 -18.17 5.69
N VAL A 172 0.09 -18.77 4.50
CA VAL A 172 -0.94 -18.82 3.45
C VAL A 172 -0.83 -20.07 2.59
N THR A 173 -0.83 -21.24 3.24
CA THR A 173 -0.52 -22.54 2.63
C THR A 173 -1.41 -22.88 1.43
N GLU A 174 -2.63 -22.34 1.37
CA GLU A 174 -3.58 -22.50 0.27
C GLU A 174 -3.08 -21.97 -1.09
N PHE A 175 -1.99 -21.21 -1.11
CA PHE A 175 -1.37 -20.70 -2.34
C PHE A 175 0.00 -21.32 -2.65
N ALA A 176 0.43 -22.32 -1.90
CA ALA A 176 1.75 -22.95 -2.08
C ALA A 176 1.92 -23.57 -3.48
N ASP A 177 0.85 -24.15 -4.02
CA ASP A 177 0.81 -24.77 -5.35
C ASP A 177 0.92 -23.75 -6.50
N LYS A 178 0.73 -22.47 -6.23
CA LYS A 178 0.80 -21.38 -7.22
C LYS A 178 2.20 -20.81 -7.37
N VAL A 179 3.09 -21.04 -6.41
CA VAL A 179 4.45 -20.48 -6.42
C VAL A 179 5.38 -21.44 -7.16
N GLU A 180 6.00 -20.98 -8.24
CA GLU A 180 6.88 -21.77 -9.08
C GLU A 180 8.24 -21.09 -9.27
N TYR A 181 9.31 -21.86 -9.09
CA TYR A 181 10.65 -21.46 -9.51
C TYR A 181 10.75 -21.50 -11.04
N TYR A 182 11.21 -20.41 -11.63
CA TYR A 182 11.46 -20.29 -13.06
C TYR A 182 12.97 -20.36 -13.33
N PRO A 183 13.49 -21.48 -13.87
CA PRO A 183 14.92 -21.66 -14.15
C PRO A 183 15.32 -21.25 -15.58
N GLY A 184 14.42 -20.65 -16.36
CA GLY A 184 14.69 -20.39 -17.78
C GLY A 184 15.73 -19.28 -17.98
N GLU A 185 16.49 -19.40 -19.06
CA GLU A 185 17.57 -18.45 -19.39
C GLU A 185 17.04 -17.05 -19.79
N ARG A 186 15.83 -17.00 -20.35
CA ARG A 186 15.21 -15.73 -20.77
C ARG A 186 14.54 -15.06 -19.56
N PRO A 187 14.82 -13.79 -19.26
CA PRO A 187 14.18 -13.07 -18.16
C PRO A 187 12.65 -13.15 -18.20
N ILE A 188 12.01 -13.28 -17.04
CA ILE A 188 10.55 -13.44 -16.94
C ILE A 188 9.84 -12.24 -17.60
N PHE A 189 10.33 -11.03 -17.39
CA PHE A 189 9.70 -9.82 -17.96
C PHE A 189 9.76 -9.79 -19.49
N ASP A 190 10.82 -10.33 -20.10
CA ASP A 190 10.94 -10.41 -21.55
C ASP A 190 9.97 -11.42 -22.18
N LEU A 191 9.69 -12.52 -21.47
CA LEU A 191 8.73 -13.53 -21.94
C LEU A 191 7.32 -12.95 -22.08
N TYR A 192 6.96 -12.03 -21.19
CA TYR A 192 5.64 -11.42 -21.12
C TYR A 192 5.60 -10.00 -21.69
N SER A 193 6.68 -9.54 -22.34
CA SER A 193 6.82 -8.16 -22.86
C SER A 193 6.56 -7.08 -21.80
N VAL A 194 6.79 -7.41 -20.53
CA VAL A 194 6.62 -6.49 -19.40
C VAL A 194 7.75 -5.47 -19.39
N GLU A 195 8.96 -5.86 -19.80
CA GLU A 195 10.11 -4.95 -19.87
C GLU A 195 9.82 -3.77 -20.82
N ASP A 196 9.30 -4.04 -22.02
CA ASP A 196 8.91 -3.01 -22.96
C ASP A 196 7.85 -2.05 -22.39
N GLU A 197 6.87 -2.58 -21.65
CA GLU A 197 5.84 -1.78 -21.00
C GLU A 197 6.40 -0.96 -19.83
N ILE A 198 7.34 -1.50 -19.06
CA ILE A 198 8.08 -0.75 -18.02
C ILE A 198 8.88 0.37 -18.66
N GLN A 199 9.66 0.10 -19.70
CA GLN A 199 10.47 1.10 -20.40
C GLN A 199 9.58 2.19 -21.01
N LYS A 200 8.47 1.84 -21.66
CA LYS A 200 7.48 2.80 -22.15
C LYS A 200 6.89 3.62 -21.00
N ALA A 201 6.55 2.98 -19.88
CA ALA A 201 5.99 3.65 -18.73
C ALA A 201 6.98 4.63 -18.10
N LEU A 202 8.27 4.30 -18.04
CA LEU A 202 9.34 5.12 -17.47
C LEU A 202 9.94 6.11 -18.47
N SER A 203 9.60 6.00 -19.76
CA SER A 203 10.11 6.90 -20.80
C SER A 203 9.77 8.36 -20.53
N ARG A 204 10.68 9.28 -20.84
CA ARG A 204 10.44 10.73 -20.66
C ARG A 204 9.15 11.22 -21.34
N LYS A 205 8.75 10.59 -22.46
CA LYS A 205 7.59 10.95 -23.28
C LYS A 205 6.51 9.86 -23.22
N VAL A 206 5.38 10.17 -22.59
CA VAL A 206 4.24 9.26 -22.44
C VAL A 206 3.15 9.59 -23.47
N GLN A 207 2.86 8.67 -24.38
CA GLN A 207 1.82 8.84 -25.40
C GLN A 207 0.41 8.74 -24.79
N LEU A 208 -0.50 9.60 -25.27
CA LEU A 208 -1.93 9.59 -24.94
C LEU A 208 -2.72 8.85 -26.03
N LYS A 209 -3.92 8.38 -25.69
CA LYS A 209 -4.76 7.59 -26.61
C LYS A 209 -5.20 8.40 -27.83
N SER A 210 -5.41 9.69 -27.62
CA SER A 210 -5.75 10.67 -28.67
C SER A 210 -4.58 11.04 -29.59
N GLY A 211 -3.35 10.60 -29.34
CA GLY A 211 -2.17 10.96 -30.13
C GLY A 211 -1.42 12.20 -29.63
N GLY A 212 -1.91 12.84 -28.57
CA GLY A 212 -1.12 13.75 -27.73
C GLY A 212 -0.06 13.00 -26.91
N TYR A 213 0.75 13.73 -26.17
CA TYR A 213 1.76 13.15 -25.29
C TYR A 213 2.08 14.06 -24.10
N VAL A 214 2.61 13.46 -23.05
CA VAL A 214 3.08 14.12 -21.84
C VAL A 214 4.59 13.97 -21.72
N ILE A 215 5.31 15.05 -21.44
CA ILE A 215 6.74 15.04 -21.12
C ILE A 215 6.89 15.18 -19.61
N ILE A 216 7.67 14.30 -18.99
CA ILE A 216 7.94 14.32 -17.55
C ILE A 216 9.43 14.56 -17.33
N ASP A 217 9.77 15.68 -16.71
CA ASP A 217 11.14 16.06 -16.38
C ASP A 217 11.32 16.18 -14.86
N GLN A 218 12.26 15.41 -14.31
CA GLN A 218 12.57 15.42 -12.89
C GLN A 218 13.86 16.24 -12.66
N THR A 219 13.77 17.24 -11.78
CA THR A 219 14.90 18.03 -11.30
C THR A 219 15.21 17.67 -9.85
N GLU A 220 16.23 18.30 -9.25
CA GLU A 220 16.61 18.09 -7.85
C GLU A 220 15.49 18.44 -6.86
N ALA A 221 14.73 19.50 -7.13
CA ALA A 221 13.74 20.03 -6.20
C ALA A 221 12.28 19.78 -6.60
N MET A 222 12.02 19.54 -7.89
CA MET A 222 10.65 19.44 -8.42
C MET A 222 10.57 18.57 -9.68
N THR A 223 9.36 18.11 -9.99
CA THR A 223 9.02 17.47 -11.26
C THR A 223 8.14 18.40 -12.09
N THR A 224 8.49 18.62 -13.36
CA THR A 224 7.70 19.39 -14.32
C THR A 224 7.08 18.45 -15.35
N ILE A 225 5.81 18.68 -15.67
CA ILE A 225 5.02 17.86 -16.59
C ILE A 225 4.41 18.77 -17.65
N ASP A 226 4.74 18.54 -18.91
CA ASP A 226 4.26 19.32 -20.07
C ASP A 226 3.33 18.47 -20.95
N ILE A 227 2.25 19.05 -21.47
CA ILE A 227 1.19 18.35 -22.21
C ILE A 227 1.09 18.91 -23.62
N ASN A 228 1.17 18.01 -24.61
CA ASN A 228 1.10 18.37 -26.02
C ASN A 228 -0.01 17.59 -26.73
N THR A 229 -0.75 18.27 -27.63
CA THR A 229 -1.80 17.65 -28.47
C THR A 229 -1.25 16.77 -29.60
N GLY A 230 0.05 16.88 -29.91
CA GLY A 230 0.70 16.08 -30.95
C GLY A 230 0.15 16.37 -32.35
N ALA A 231 0.05 15.33 -33.19
CA ALA A 231 -0.48 15.45 -34.55
C ALA A 231 -2.02 15.45 -34.61
N PHE A 232 -2.69 15.31 -33.47
CA PHE A 232 -4.15 15.22 -33.39
C PHE A 232 -4.76 16.62 -33.31
N VAL A 233 -5.01 17.20 -34.48
CA VAL A 233 -5.84 18.39 -34.62
C VAL A 233 -7.17 17.93 -35.19
N GLY A 234 -8.16 17.71 -34.33
CA GLY A 234 -9.50 17.31 -34.76
C GLY A 234 -10.03 18.28 -35.81
N HIS A 235 -10.54 17.77 -36.93
CA HIS A 235 -10.86 18.56 -38.12
C HIS A 235 -11.95 19.65 -37.93
N ARG A 236 -12.57 19.79 -36.74
CA ARG A 236 -13.68 20.74 -36.53
C ARG A 236 -13.74 21.51 -35.19
N ASN A 237 -13.15 21.04 -34.08
CA ASN A 237 -13.20 21.75 -32.79
C ASN A 237 -11.86 21.65 -32.03
N LEU A 238 -11.06 22.72 -32.06
CA LEU A 238 -9.77 22.79 -31.35
C LEU A 238 -9.97 22.75 -29.83
N GLU A 239 -10.94 23.49 -29.31
CA GLU A 239 -11.23 23.60 -27.87
C GLU A 239 -11.61 22.25 -27.25
N GLU A 240 -12.50 21.51 -27.90
CA GLU A 240 -12.91 20.16 -27.47
C GLU A 240 -11.73 19.17 -27.51
N THR A 241 -10.84 19.33 -28.49
CA THR A 241 -9.62 18.52 -28.62
C THR A 241 -8.65 18.79 -27.47
N ILE A 242 -8.45 20.07 -27.12
CA ILE A 242 -7.61 20.49 -25.99
C ILE A 242 -8.18 19.93 -24.69
N PHE A 243 -9.47 20.14 -24.45
CA PHE A 243 -10.14 19.65 -23.24
C PHE A 243 -10.00 18.13 -23.09
N LYS A 244 -10.26 17.38 -24.15
CA LYS A 244 -10.12 15.91 -24.15
C LYS A 244 -8.68 15.47 -23.90
N THR A 245 -7.71 16.16 -24.50
CA THR A 245 -6.28 15.88 -24.31
C THR A 245 -5.87 16.11 -22.86
N ASN A 246 -6.27 17.23 -22.25
CA ASN A 246 -5.99 17.52 -20.85
C ASN A 246 -6.64 16.51 -19.90
N LEU A 247 -7.86 16.04 -20.21
CA LEU A 247 -8.53 15.01 -19.41
C LEU A 247 -7.82 13.65 -19.49
N GLU A 248 -7.36 13.26 -20.69
CA GLU A 248 -6.54 12.06 -20.88
C GLU A 248 -5.18 12.19 -20.18
N ALA A 249 -4.55 13.36 -20.27
CA ALA A 249 -3.29 13.68 -19.62
C ALA A 249 -3.42 13.60 -18.10
N ALA A 250 -4.46 14.17 -17.49
CA ALA A 250 -4.69 14.09 -16.06
C ALA A 250 -4.70 12.63 -15.56
N ARG A 251 -5.44 11.74 -16.25
CA ARG A 251 -5.46 10.30 -15.90
C ARG A 251 -4.09 9.64 -16.09
N ALA A 252 -3.40 9.96 -17.18
CA ALA A 252 -2.07 9.41 -17.46
C ALA A 252 -1.05 9.86 -16.41
N ILE A 253 -1.07 11.14 -16.03
CA ILE A 253 -0.20 11.73 -15.01
C ILE A 253 -0.42 11.06 -13.66
N SER A 254 -1.66 10.94 -13.18
CA SER A 254 -1.95 10.26 -11.91
C SER A 254 -1.41 8.82 -11.88
N ARG A 255 -1.49 8.10 -13.01
CA ARG A 255 -0.87 6.78 -13.14
C ARG A 255 0.66 6.85 -13.11
N GLN A 256 1.26 7.80 -13.83
CA GLN A 256 2.71 7.96 -13.95
C GLN A 256 3.38 8.36 -12.64
N LEU A 257 2.75 9.25 -11.87
CA LEU A 257 3.23 9.61 -10.54
C LEU A 257 3.35 8.39 -9.63
N ARG A 258 2.34 7.49 -9.67
CA ARG A 258 2.38 6.22 -8.92
C ARG A 258 3.44 5.26 -9.46
N LEU A 259 3.49 5.05 -10.78
CA LEU A 259 4.43 4.10 -11.40
C LEU A 259 5.89 4.49 -11.19
N ARG A 260 6.18 5.79 -11.22
CA ARG A 260 7.53 6.34 -11.02
C ARG A 260 7.84 6.64 -9.56
N ASN A 261 6.88 6.46 -8.67
CA ASN A 261 6.99 6.82 -7.26
C ASN A 261 7.47 8.29 -7.07
N LEU A 262 6.89 9.21 -7.85
CA LEU A 262 7.25 10.63 -7.81
C LEU A 262 6.51 11.33 -6.65
N GLY A 263 7.27 12.04 -5.82
CA GLY A 263 6.76 12.83 -4.71
C GLY A 263 7.48 14.18 -4.60
N GLY A 264 6.95 15.06 -3.75
CA GLY A 264 7.45 16.44 -3.63
C GLY A 264 6.65 17.41 -4.49
N ILE A 265 7.31 18.50 -4.92
CA ILE A 265 6.66 19.54 -5.74
C ILE A 265 6.52 19.02 -7.17
N ILE A 266 5.28 18.98 -7.67
CA ILE A 266 4.95 18.58 -9.04
C ILE A 266 4.22 19.75 -9.69
N ILE A 267 4.74 20.22 -10.82
CA ILE A 267 4.17 21.30 -11.63
C ILE A 267 3.66 20.68 -12.92
N ILE A 268 2.38 20.88 -13.22
CA ILE A 268 1.73 20.39 -14.43
C ILE A 268 1.33 21.58 -15.28
N ASP A 269 1.87 21.67 -16.49
CA ASP A 269 1.55 22.66 -17.50
C ASP A 269 0.47 22.09 -18.43
N PHE A 270 -0.79 22.42 -18.14
CA PHE A 270 -1.93 22.05 -18.98
C PHE A 270 -2.03 22.99 -20.16
N ILE A 271 -2.50 22.46 -21.30
CA ILE A 271 -2.80 23.29 -22.46
C ILE A 271 -3.92 24.27 -22.08
N ASP A 272 -3.77 25.54 -22.44
CA ASP A 272 -4.71 26.61 -22.12
C ASP A 272 -6.16 26.26 -22.55
N MET A 273 -7.10 26.45 -21.62
CA MET A 273 -8.54 26.25 -21.84
C MET A 273 -9.28 27.55 -21.51
N GLU A 274 -10.11 28.02 -22.45
CA GLU A 274 -10.91 29.25 -22.25
C GLU A 274 -12.10 29.03 -21.31
N ASP A 275 -12.77 27.87 -21.41
CA ASP A 275 -13.93 27.54 -20.59
C ASP A 275 -13.56 27.17 -19.13
N PRO A 276 -14.04 27.92 -18.12
CA PRO A 276 -13.83 27.59 -16.70
C PRO A 276 -14.46 26.26 -16.25
N GLU A 277 -15.49 25.74 -16.92
CA GLU A 277 -16.04 24.41 -16.65
C GLU A 277 -15.04 23.32 -17.08
N HIS A 278 -14.40 23.47 -18.24
CA HIS A 278 -13.35 22.54 -18.69
C HIS A 278 -12.18 22.50 -17.69
N GLN A 279 -11.71 23.65 -17.22
CA GLN A 279 -10.67 23.74 -16.18
C GLN A 279 -11.08 22.99 -14.90
N ARG A 280 -12.32 23.21 -14.42
CA ARG A 280 -12.86 22.53 -13.23
C ARG A 280 -12.96 21.02 -13.41
N GLN A 281 -13.34 20.55 -14.59
CA GLN A 281 -13.43 19.11 -14.88
C GLN A 281 -12.06 18.42 -14.91
N VAL A 282 -11.04 19.08 -15.47
CA VAL A 282 -9.66 18.57 -15.44
C VAL A 282 -9.11 18.52 -14.01
N HIS A 283 -9.35 19.56 -13.21
CA HIS A 283 -8.96 19.58 -11.79
C HIS A 283 -9.58 18.42 -11.00
N ARG A 284 -10.89 18.23 -11.14
CA ARG A 284 -11.61 17.10 -10.51
C ARG A 284 -11.10 15.74 -10.97
N MET A 285 -10.56 15.63 -12.18
CA MET A 285 -9.99 14.37 -12.67
C MET A 285 -8.64 14.05 -12.00
N LEU A 286 -7.87 15.07 -11.62
CA LEU A 286 -6.63 14.87 -10.86
C LEU A 286 -6.89 14.51 -9.39
N GLU A 287 -7.98 15.00 -8.81
CA GLU A 287 -8.36 14.70 -7.41
C GLU A 287 -8.94 13.29 -7.21
N LYS A 288 -9.36 12.63 -8.30
CA LYS A 288 -9.88 11.25 -8.30
C LYS A 288 -8.79 10.20 -8.51
#